data_AF-A0A4Q6FPF4-F1
#
_entry.id   AF-A0A4Q6FPF4-F1
#
_cell.length_a   1.000
_cell.length_b   1.000
_cell.length_c   1.000
_cell.angle_alpha   90.00
_cell.angle_beta   90.00
_cell.angle_gamma   90.00
#
_symmetry.space_group_name_H-M   'P 1'
#
loop_
_entity.id
_entity.type
_entity.pdbx_description
1 polymer ?
#
loop_
_entity_poly.entity_id
_entity_poly.type
_entity_poly.pdbx_seq_one_letter_code
_entity_poly.pdbx_strand_id
1 'polypeptide(L)'
;MLADTGELLDSFLDFVKERGVELYEAQEEAILALFDGGNVVLNTPTGSGKSLVATALHFLSMAQGRRSVYTCPIKALVNEKFLALCQDFGADNVGMITGDATVNRNAPILCCTAEILSNIALSEGADAMVDDVIMDEFHYYSDRDRGVAWQIPLLTMPKARFLLMSATFGNTDFFEDVLKKLTGKPTSVVKSTQRPVPLDFEFRDSPLHETIRKVVGEGKTPVYLVNFTQREAAEEAQNLMSMDFASKEEKQAISAALTNVKFSSPYGKEVQRLLKHGIGLHHAGLLPKYRLLVEKLAQQGLLKIISGTDTLGVGVNVPIRSVLFTKLCKFDGSKSTILSVRDFHQISGRAGRKGFDDRGSVIAQVPEH
;
A
#
# COMPACT_ATOMS: atom_id res chain seq x y z
N MET A 1 9.21 -3.23 -35.89
CA MET A 1 8.52 -1.93 -35.85
C MET A 1 8.16 -1.72 -34.40
N LEU A 2 8.61 -0.62 -33.78
CA LEU A 2 8.07 -0.25 -32.46
C LEU A 2 6.57 0.04 -32.66
N ALA A 3 5.71 -0.54 -31.84
CA ALA A 3 4.27 -0.32 -31.94
C ALA A 3 3.95 1.16 -31.75
N ASP A 4 2.99 1.67 -32.52
CA ASP A 4 2.55 3.05 -32.41
C ASP A 4 1.97 3.31 -31.00
N THR A 5 2.29 4.46 -30.41
CA THR A 5 1.86 4.78 -29.05
C THR A 5 0.32 4.85 -28.95
N GLY A 6 -0.36 5.30 -30.00
CA GLY A 6 -1.83 5.33 -30.05
C GLY A 6 -2.42 3.93 -30.02
N GLU A 7 -1.92 3.02 -30.85
CA GLU A 7 -2.34 1.61 -30.86
C GLU A 7 -2.08 0.92 -29.52
N LEU A 8 -0.97 1.24 -28.85
CA LEU A 8 -0.66 0.74 -27.51
C LEU A 8 -1.65 1.29 -26.47
N LEU A 9 -2.02 2.56 -26.56
CA LEU A 9 -3.00 3.15 -25.65
C LEU A 9 -4.35 2.44 -25.79
N ASP A 10 -4.84 2.29 -27.02
CA ASP A 10 -6.10 1.61 -27.31
C ASP A 10 -6.09 0.17 -26.78
N SER A 11 -4.99 -0.56 -27.02
CA SER A 11 -4.80 -1.92 -26.50
C SER A 11 -4.86 -1.98 -24.97
N PHE A 12 -4.26 -0.99 -24.29
CA PHE A 12 -4.30 -0.92 -22.83
C PHE A 12 -5.70 -0.58 -22.32
N LEU A 13 -6.41 0.35 -22.98
CA LEU A 13 -7.78 0.72 -22.61
C LEU A 13 -8.75 -0.46 -22.79
N ASP A 14 -8.58 -1.26 -23.84
CA ASP A 14 -9.38 -2.46 -24.05
C ASP A 14 -9.12 -3.53 -22.99
N PHE A 15 -7.85 -3.75 -22.60
CA PHE A 15 -7.52 -4.58 -21.44
C PHE A 15 -8.20 -4.11 -20.13
N VAL A 16 -8.25 -2.80 -19.90
CA VAL A 16 -8.92 -2.22 -18.73
C VAL A 16 -10.44 -2.48 -18.78
N LYS A 17 -11.06 -2.32 -19.95
CA LYS A 17 -12.49 -2.62 -20.18
C LYS A 17 -12.81 -4.11 -20.00
N GLU A 18 -11.96 -5.01 -20.48
CA GLU A 18 -12.12 -6.47 -20.32
C GLU A 18 -12.10 -6.89 -18.84
N ARG A 19 -11.35 -6.16 -18.01
CA ARG A 19 -11.37 -6.34 -16.54
C ARG A 19 -12.61 -5.75 -15.86
N GLY A 20 -13.53 -5.14 -16.62
CA GLY A 20 -14.72 -4.48 -16.09
C GLY A 20 -14.40 -3.26 -15.23
N VAL A 21 -13.26 -2.60 -15.50
CA VAL A 21 -12.82 -1.42 -14.76
C VAL A 21 -13.03 -0.20 -15.62
N GLU A 22 -13.67 0.82 -15.06
CA GLU A 22 -13.69 2.17 -15.62
C GLU A 22 -12.57 2.99 -14.98
N LEU A 23 -11.83 3.74 -15.81
CA LEU A 23 -10.77 4.62 -15.33
C LEU A 23 -11.37 5.85 -14.67
N TYR A 24 -10.73 6.33 -13.62
CA TYR A 24 -11.00 7.67 -13.12
C TYR A 24 -10.32 8.70 -14.00
N GLU A 25 -10.88 9.91 -14.08
CA GLU A 25 -10.32 11.04 -14.84
C GLU A 25 -8.81 11.26 -14.55
N ALA A 26 -8.42 11.23 -13.27
CA ALA A 26 -7.02 11.36 -12.86
C ALA A 26 -6.12 10.18 -13.29
N GLN A 27 -6.69 8.99 -13.53
CA GLN A 27 -5.94 7.88 -14.11
C GLN A 27 -5.78 8.06 -15.62
N GLU A 28 -6.84 8.47 -16.31
CA GLU A 28 -6.82 8.76 -17.75
C GLU A 28 -5.79 9.85 -18.09
N GLU A 29 -5.87 11.00 -17.41
CA GLU A 29 -4.94 12.12 -17.60
C GLU A 29 -3.48 11.69 -17.38
N ALA A 30 -3.23 10.92 -16.32
CA ALA A 30 -1.89 10.43 -16.01
C ALA A 30 -1.37 9.43 -17.05
N ILE A 31 -2.24 8.52 -17.52
CA ILE A 31 -1.88 7.54 -18.56
C ILE A 31 -1.59 8.26 -19.87
N LEU A 32 -2.43 9.21 -20.29
CA LEU A 32 -2.21 9.99 -21.51
C LEU A 32 -0.87 10.75 -21.47
N ALA A 33 -0.60 11.47 -20.38
CA ALA A 33 0.66 12.19 -20.21
C ALA A 33 1.89 11.27 -20.26
N LEU A 34 1.78 10.06 -19.70
CA LEU A 34 2.84 9.07 -19.80
C LEU A 34 2.99 8.57 -21.24
N PHE A 35 1.91 8.25 -21.94
CA PHE A 35 1.97 7.77 -23.32
C PHE A 35 2.56 8.82 -24.26
N ASP A 36 2.28 10.11 -24.04
CA ASP A 36 2.92 11.24 -24.74
C ASP A 36 4.42 11.41 -24.43
N GLY A 37 4.97 10.61 -23.52
CA GLY A 37 6.39 10.55 -23.21
C GLY A 37 6.81 11.44 -22.03
N GLY A 38 5.89 12.19 -21.42
CA GLY A 38 6.17 13.11 -20.31
C GLY A 38 6.36 12.43 -18.95
N ASN A 39 6.94 13.14 -18.00
CA ASN A 39 6.95 12.72 -16.59
C ASN A 39 5.58 12.99 -15.96
N VAL A 40 5.24 12.25 -14.92
CA VAL A 40 3.97 12.46 -14.18
C VAL A 40 4.21 12.50 -12.69
N VAL A 41 3.63 13.52 -12.03
CA VAL A 41 3.45 13.56 -10.58
C VAL A 41 1.98 13.27 -10.28
N LEU A 42 1.70 12.07 -9.78
CA LEU A 42 0.36 11.59 -9.47
C LEU A 42 0.06 11.75 -7.98
N ASN A 43 -0.71 12.77 -7.62
CA ASN A 43 -1.19 13.03 -6.27
C ASN A 43 -2.65 12.62 -6.13
N THR A 44 -2.88 11.38 -5.70
CA THR A 44 -4.25 10.86 -5.48
C THR A 44 -4.33 10.07 -4.17
N PRO A 45 -5.46 10.07 -3.46
CA PRO A 45 -5.63 9.33 -2.21
C PRO A 45 -5.31 7.84 -2.34
N THR A 46 -4.97 7.19 -1.23
CA THR A 46 -4.89 5.72 -1.17
C THR A 46 -6.23 5.11 -1.55
N GLY A 47 -6.21 4.08 -2.41
CA GLY A 47 -7.41 3.45 -2.96
C GLY A 47 -7.87 4.01 -4.32
N SER A 48 -7.28 5.11 -4.81
CA SER A 48 -7.65 5.75 -6.09
C SER A 48 -7.04 5.09 -7.34
N GLY A 49 -6.50 3.87 -7.20
CA GLY A 49 -6.01 3.10 -8.35
C GLY A 49 -4.66 3.53 -8.94
N LYS A 50 -3.77 4.14 -8.14
CA LYS A 50 -2.39 4.50 -8.55
C LYS A 50 -1.63 3.35 -9.24
N SER A 51 -1.81 2.12 -8.74
CA SER A 51 -1.17 0.94 -9.32
C SER A 51 -1.58 0.67 -10.77
N LEU A 52 -2.78 1.07 -11.21
CA LEU A 52 -3.19 0.89 -12.60
C LEU A 52 -2.40 1.80 -13.56
N VAL A 53 -2.09 3.03 -13.12
CA VAL A 53 -1.23 3.96 -13.89
C VAL A 53 0.19 3.40 -13.98
N ALA A 54 0.70 2.80 -12.91
CA ALA A 54 1.98 2.09 -12.93
C ALA A 54 1.98 0.87 -13.88
N THR A 55 0.90 0.07 -13.88
CA THR A 55 0.71 -1.03 -14.84
C THR A 55 0.73 -0.53 -16.28
N ALA A 56 0.08 0.59 -16.57
CA ALA A 56 0.08 1.20 -17.91
C ALA A 56 1.52 1.57 -18.35
N LEU A 57 2.32 2.13 -17.44
CA LEU A 57 3.70 2.47 -17.72
C LEU A 57 4.57 1.23 -17.95
N HIS A 58 4.42 0.18 -17.15
CA HIS A 58 5.10 -1.10 -17.37
C HIS A 58 4.76 -1.69 -18.74
N PHE A 59 3.47 -1.71 -19.10
CA PHE A 59 2.98 -2.18 -20.39
C PHE A 59 3.63 -1.39 -21.54
N LEU A 60 3.56 -0.06 -21.50
CA LEU A 60 4.14 0.80 -22.53
C LEU A 60 5.66 0.60 -22.66
N SER A 61 6.37 0.45 -21.53
CA SER A 61 7.82 0.21 -21.52
C SER A 61 8.15 -1.11 -22.20
N MET A 62 7.48 -2.18 -21.78
CA MET A 62 7.70 -3.52 -22.29
C MET A 62 7.37 -3.66 -23.78
N ALA A 63 6.25 -3.09 -24.22
CA ALA A 63 5.84 -3.10 -25.62
C ALA A 63 6.83 -2.39 -26.55
N GLN A 64 7.62 -1.46 -26.01
CA GLN A 64 8.67 -0.74 -26.73
C GLN A 64 10.07 -1.32 -26.50
N GLY A 65 10.18 -2.49 -25.86
CA GLY A 65 11.47 -3.12 -25.55
C GLY A 65 12.31 -2.37 -24.52
N ARG A 66 11.69 -1.48 -23.75
CA ARG A 66 12.32 -0.67 -22.69
C ARG A 66 12.22 -1.37 -21.34
N ARG A 67 13.09 -0.98 -20.42
CA ARG A 67 13.14 -1.50 -19.05
C ARG A 67 12.51 -0.54 -18.07
N SER A 68 11.58 -1.05 -17.27
CA SER A 68 10.87 -0.29 -16.23
C SER A 68 11.19 -0.79 -14.83
N VAL A 69 11.31 0.14 -13.88
CA VAL A 69 11.58 -0.15 -12.46
C VAL A 69 10.47 0.40 -11.59
N TYR A 70 9.87 -0.46 -10.77
CA TYR A 70 8.95 -0.07 -9.69
C TYR A 70 9.70 -0.07 -8.36
N THR A 71 9.68 1.05 -7.65
CA THR A 71 10.32 1.18 -6.35
C THR A 71 9.32 1.41 -5.22
N CYS A 72 9.55 0.71 -4.10
CA CYS A 72 8.74 0.85 -2.87
C CYS A 72 9.64 1.14 -1.65
N PRO A 73 9.10 1.77 -0.59
CA PRO A 73 9.86 2.02 0.64
C PRO A 73 10.12 0.76 1.49
N ILE A 74 9.37 -0.33 1.32
CA ILE A 74 9.45 -1.48 2.23
C ILE A 74 9.48 -2.78 1.42
N LYS A 75 10.32 -3.74 1.85
CA LYS A 75 10.45 -5.06 1.21
C LYS A 75 9.12 -5.81 1.06
N ALA A 76 8.22 -5.69 2.04
CA ALA A 76 6.90 -6.30 1.98
C ALA A 76 6.08 -5.78 0.78
N LEU A 77 6.10 -4.47 0.53
CA LEU A 77 5.45 -3.87 -0.64
C LEU A 77 6.13 -4.33 -1.93
N VAL A 78 7.46 -4.44 -1.95
CA VAL A 78 8.19 -4.96 -3.13
C VAL A 78 7.73 -6.37 -3.46
N ASN A 79 7.63 -7.27 -2.46
CA ASN A 79 7.14 -8.63 -2.66
C ASN A 79 5.69 -8.66 -3.14
N GLU A 80 4.81 -7.83 -2.57
CA GLU A 80 3.41 -7.73 -3.00
C GLU A 80 3.33 -7.30 -4.48
N LYS A 81 4.05 -6.25 -4.86
CA LYS A 81 4.08 -5.75 -6.23
C LYS A 81 4.71 -6.74 -7.20
N PHE A 82 5.78 -7.42 -6.80
CA PHE A 82 6.39 -8.50 -7.59
C PHE A 82 5.37 -9.58 -7.93
N LEU A 83 4.62 -10.08 -6.93
CA LEU A 83 3.61 -11.12 -7.17
C LEU A 83 2.47 -10.64 -8.06
N ALA A 84 1.97 -9.42 -7.86
CA ALA A 84 0.93 -8.84 -8.70
C ALA A 84 1.39 -8.65 -10.15
N LEU A 85 2.60 -8.13 -10.36
CA LEU A 85 3.15 -7.95 -11.70
C LEU A 85 3.47 -9.28 -12.38
N CYS A 86 3.89 -10.31 -11.64
CA CYS A 86 4.02 -11.67 -12.20
C CYS A 86 2.68 -12.23 -12.70
N GLN A 87 1.55 -11.89 -12.05
CA GLN A 87 0.22 -12.28 -12.51
C GLN A 87 -0.19 -11.51 -13.77
N ASP A 88 0.15 -10.23 -13.86
CA ASP A 88 -0.24 -9.37 -14.98
C ASP A 88 0.68 -9.56 -16.22
N PHE A 89 1.99 -9.74 -16.04
CA PHE A 89 3.00 -9.75 -17.12
C PHE A 89 3.74 -11.08 -17.29
N GLY A 90 3.48 -12.07 -16.43
CA GLY A 90 4.16 -13.36 -16.41
C GLY A 90 5.49 -13.33 -15.64
N ALA A 91 5.79 -14.41 -14.93
CA ALA A 91 6.94 -14.50 -14.02
C ALA A 91 8.31 -14.35 -14.72
N ASP A 92 8.42 -14.77 -15.98
CA ASP A 92 9.66 -14.67 -16.76
C ASP A 92 10.05 -13.22 -17.10
N ASN A 93 9.06 -12.31 -17.05
CA ASN A 93 9.22 -10.92 -17.42
C ASN A 93 9.41 -9.97 -16.24
N VAL A 94 9.32 -10.49 -15.01
CA VAL A 94 9.33 -9.68 -13.79
C VAL A 94 10.45 -10.13 -12.88
N GLY A 95 11.24 -9.17 -12.43
CA GLY A 95 12.33 -9.33 -11.49
C GLY A 95 12.04 -8.66 -10.16
N MET A 96 12.78 -9.08 -9.14
CA MET A 96 12.72 -8.51 -7.81
C MET A 96 14.12 -8.39 -7.21
N ILE A 97 14.42 -7.24 -6.62
CA ILE A 97 15.64 -7.06 -5.84
C ILE A 97 15.32 -6.35 -4.52
N THR A 98 15.64 -7.00 -3.42
CA THR A 98 15.70 -6.41 -2.08
C THR A 98 17.11 -6.57 -1.53
N GLY A 99 17.43 -5.96 -0.40
CA GLY A 99 18.77 -6.09 0.21
C GLY A 99 19.19 -7.52 0.59
N ASP A 100 18.26 -8.47 0.58
CA ASP A 100 18.44 -9.87 1.01
C ASP A 100 18.02 -10.92 -0.02
N ALA A 101 17.33 -10.52 -1.09
CA ALA A 101 16.85 -11.44 -2.11
C ALA A 101 16.97 -10.83 -3.51
N THR A 102 17.25 -11.68 -4.50
CA THR A 102 17.29 -11.30 -5.92
C THR A 102 16.64 -12.40 -6.74
N VAL A 103 15.70 -12.02 -7.60
CA VAL A 103 14.98 -12.89 -8.52
C VAL A 103 14.97 -12.21 -9.88
N ASN A 104 15.30 -12.94 -10.94
CA ASN A 104 15.23 -12.48 -12.34
C ASN A 104 15.72 -11.04 -12.55
N ARG A 105 16.95 -10.73 -12.11
CA ARG A 105 17.51 -9.37 -12.04
C ARG A 105 17.41 -8.59 -13.36
N ASN A 106 17.59 -9.28 -14.48
CA ASN A 106 17.66 -8.67 -15.82
C ASN A 106 16.30 -8.61 -16.52
N ALA A 107 15.22 -8.90 -15.81
CA ALA A 107 13.86 -8.78 -16.32
C ALA A 107 13.56 -7.37 -16.89
N PRO A 108 12.70 -7.27 -17.91
CA PRO A 108 12.24 -5.99 -18.45
C PRO A 108 11.43 -5.18 -17.44
N ILE A 109 10.77 -5.83 -16.47
CA ILE A 109 10.12 -5.18 -15.33
C ILE A 109 10.88 -5.56 -14.06
N LEU A 110 11.33 -4.57 -13.29
CA LEU A 110 12.04 -4.81 -12.03
C LEU A 110 11.29 -4.17 -10.85
N CYS A 111 10.98 -4.93 -9.82
CA CYS A 111 10.52 -4.42 -8.54
C CYS A 111 11.69 -4.35 -7.56
N CYS A 112 11.91 -3.21 -6.90
CA CYS A 112 12.96 -3.14 -5.88
C CYS A 112 12.66 -2.14 -4.76
N THR A 113 13.46 -2.16 -3.70
CA THR A 113 13.39 -1.08 -2.70
C THR A 113 13.99 0.20 -3.27
N ALA A 114 13.56 1.36 -2.78
CA ALA A 114 14.11 2.65 -3.21
C ALA A 114 15.65 2.71 -3.10
N GLU A 115 16.23 2.11 -2.05
CA GLU A 115 17.69 2.05 -1.87
C GLU A 115 18.39 1.24 -2.97
N ILE A 116 17.76 0.19 -3.51
CA ILE A 116 18.34 -0.59 -4.60
C ILE A 116 18.38 0.24 -5.88
N LEU A 117 17.29 0.94 -6.23
CA LEU A 117 17.33 1.85 -7.38
C LEU A 117 18.33 2.97 -7.15
N SER A 118 18.39 3.54 -5.95
CA SER A 118 19.39 4.55 -5.59
C SER A 118 20.81 4.05 -5.82
N ASN A 119 21.11 2.80 -5.48
CA ASN A 119 22.44 2.21 -5.70
C ASN A 119 22.74 2.02 -7.19
N ILE A 120 21.75 1.58 -7.99
CA ILE A 120 21.88 1.50 -9.46
C ILE A 120 22.13 2.90 -10.03
N ALA A 121 21.35 3.88 -9.62
CA ALA A 121 21.43 5.26 -10.05
C ALA A 121 22.76 5.94 -9.67
N LEU A 122 23.35 5.62 -8.52
CA LEU A 122 24.69 6.10 -8.15
C LEU A 122 25.80 5.41 -8.94
N SER A 123 25.64 4.11 -9.20
CA SER A 123 26.70 3.29 -9.80
C SER A 123 26.78 3.47 -11.32
N GLU A 124 25.63 3.58 -11.97
CA GLU A 124 25.49 3.60 -13.43
C GLU A 124 25.06 4.98 -13.95
N GLY A 125 24.40 5.81 -13.13
CA GLY A 125 24.02 7.18 -13.49
C GLY A 125 23.23 7.25 -14.80
N ALA A 126 23.73 8.06 -15.74
CA ALA A 126 23.10 8.24 -17.05
C ALA A 126 23.19 7.00 -17.95
N ASP A 127 24.01 6.01 -17.61
CA ASP A 127 24.17 4.76 -18.36
C ASP A 127 23.39 3.60 -17.73
N ALA A 128 22.61 3.88 -16.67
CA ALA A 128 21.71 2.91 -16.08
C ALA A 128 20.72 2.39 -17.14
N MET A 129 20.61 1.06 -17.25
CA MET A 129 19.69 0.39 -18.17
C MET A 129 18.25 0.38 -17.60
N VAL A 130 17.69 1.58 -17.43
CA VAL A 130 16.36 1.85 -16.89
C VAL A 130 15.77 3.06 -17.63
N ASP A 131 14.73 2.82 -18.40
CA ASP A 131 14.07 3.84 -19.22
C ASP A 131 12.90 4.51 -18.47
N ASP A 132 12.26 3.77 -17.57
CA ASP A 132 11.04 4.19 -16.89
C ASP A 132 11.12 3.87 -15.39
N VAL A 133 10.95 4.88 -14.55
CA VAL A 133 11.03 4.78 -13.10
C VAL A 133 9.68 5.13 -12.48
N ILE A 134 9.11 4.17 -11.78
CA ILE A 134 7.90 4.33 -10.97
C ILE A 134 8.34 4.41 -9.51
N MET A 135 8.09 5.55 -8.88
CA MET A 135 8.40 5.78 -7.46
C MET A 135 7.12 5.85 -6.66
N ASP A 136 6.81 4.74 -5.97
CA ASP A 136 5.67 4.67 -5.07
C ASP A 136 6.02 5.28 -3.71
N GLU A 137 4.98 5.72 -3.00
CA GLU A 137 5.09 6.38 -1.70
C GLU A 137 6.12 7.53 -1.69
N PHE A 138 6.11 8.35 -2.74
CA PHE A 138 7.12 9.37 -2.99
C PHE A 138 7.22 10.45 -1.88
N HIS A 139 6.25 10.54 -0.97
CA HIS A 139 6.37 11.39 0.22
C HIS A 139 7.55 11.01 1.15
N TYR A 140 8.14 9.81 1.00
CA TYR A 140 9.40 9.44 1.65
C TYR A 140 10.59 10.27 1.16
N TYR A 141 10.45 11.04 0.07
CA TYR A 141 11.46 12.01 -0.37
C TYR A 141 11.94 12.95 0.75
N SER A 142 11.01 13.37 1.63
CA SER A 142 11.29 14.26 2.76
C SER A 142 11.71 13.53 4.03
N ASP A 143 11.84 12.20 3.99
CA ASP A 143 12.28 11.41 5.14
C ASP A 143 13.74 11.74 5.48
N ARG A 144 14.01 11.97 6.77
CA ARG A 144 15.31 12.47 7.23
C ARG A 144 16.44 11.47 7.03
N ASP A 145 16.15 10.19 7.18
CA ASP A 145 17.15 9.14 7.21
C ASP A 145 17.23 8.40 5.86
N ARG A 146 16.08 8.22 5.20
CA ARG A 146 15.95 7.38 3.99
C ARG A 146 15.63 8.18 2.73
N GLY A 147 15.23 9.44 2.84
CA GLY A 147 14.74 10.23 1.70
C GLY A 147 15.76 10.41 0.58
N VAL A 148 17.06 10.31 0.91
CA VAL A 148 18.15 10.32 -0.08
C VAL A 148 17.96 9.27 -1.18
N ALA A 149 17.37 8.11 -0.87
CA ALA A 149 17.13 7.05 -1.84
C ALA A 149 16.13 7.43 -2.93
N TRP A 150 15.21 8.36 -2.65
CA TRP A 150 14.29 8.93 -3.65
C TRP A 150 14.90 10.10 -4.41
N GLN A 151 15.84 10.82 -3.79
CA GLN A 151 16.49 11.99 -4.37
C GLN A 151 17.50 11.63 -5.45
N ILE A 152 18.32 10.61 -5.20
CA ILE A 152 19.43 10.24 -6.08
C ILE A 152 19.00 9.94 -7.53
N PRO A 153 17.97 9.12 -7.81
CA PRO A 153 17.52 8.88 -9.19
C PRO A 153 17.14 10.17 -9.94
N LEU A 154 16.55 11.13 -9.22
CA LEU A 154 16.17 12.45 -9.76
C LEU A 154 17.36 13.40 -9.98
N LEU A 155 18.58 12.97 -9.64
CA LEU A 155 19.80 13.74 -9.88
C LEU A 155 20.69 13.09 -10.94
N THR A 156 20.66 11.76 -11.06
CA THR A 156 21.66 11.02 -11.83
C THR A 156 21.13 10.28 -13.05
N MET A 157 19.80 10.18 -13.23
CA MET A 157 19.19 9.41 -14.34
C MET A 157 18.46 10.30 -15.36
N PRO A 158 19.17 11.10 -16.18
CA PRO A 158 18.57 12.03 -17.14
C PRO A 158 17.84 11.37 -18.31
N LYS A 159 18.13 10.09 -18.60
CA LYS A 159 17.49 9.36 -19.70
C LYS A 159 16.15 8.71 -19.29
N ALA A 160 15.88 8.58 -18.00
CA ALA A 160 14.67 7.94 -17.49
C ALA A 160 13.46 8.89 -17.55
N ARG A 161 12.26 8.32 -17.77
CA ARG A 161 10.98 8.97 -17.51
C ARG A 161 10.50 8.59 -16.11
N PHE A 162 9.93 9.55 -15.38
CA PHE A 162 9.50 9.37 -13.99
C PHE A 162 7.98 9.43 -13.83
N LEU A 163 7.43 8.44 -13.11
CA LEU A 163 6.11 8.48 -12.51
C LEU A 163 6.27 8.54 -10.99
N LEU A 164 6.01 9.70 -10.40
CA LEU A 164 6.08 9.94 -8.96
C LEU A 164 4.68 9.82 -8.36
N MET A 165 4.47 8.85 -7.46
CA MET A 165 3.16 8.55 -6.91
C MET A 165 3.12 8.81 -5.40
N SER A 166 2.13 9.55 -4.93
CA SER A 166 1.89 9.74 -3.50
C SER A 166 0.43 10.14 -3.23
N ALA A 167 -0.01 9.92 -1.98
CA ALA A 167 -1.30 10.43 -1.50
C ALA A 167 -1.21 11.81 -0.84
N THR A 168 0.00 12.28 -0.53
CA THR A 168 0.22 13.46 0.31
C THR A 168 1.29 14.37 -0.29
N PHE A 169 1.15 14.78 -1.56
CA PHE A 169 1.98 15.86 -2.08
C PHE A 169 1.53 17.20 -1.50
N GLY A 170 2.51 17.99 -1.05
CA GLY A 170 2.35 19.43 -0.85
C GLY A 170 2.49 20.16 -2.18
N ASN A 171 3.21 21.29 -2.18
CA ASN A 171 3.56 21.96 -3.42
C ASN A 171 4.46 21.06 -4.31
N THR A 172 4.16 21.00 -5.61
CA THR A 172 4.83 20.17 -6.61
C THR A 172 5.76 20.95 -7.55
N ASP A 173 5.70 22.29 -7.55
CA ASP A 173 6.44 23.14 -8.50
C ASP A 173 7.93 22.77 -8.58
N PHE A 174 8.54 22.50 -7.42
CA PHE A 174 9.93 22.08 -7.32
C PHE A 174 10.24 20.80 -8.13
N PHE A 175 9.36 19.80 -8.07
CA PHE A 175 9.56 18.53 -8.78
C PHE A 175 9.36 18.69 -10.28
N GLU A 176 8.43 19.56 -10.69
CA GLU A 176 8.19 19.88 -12.10
C GLU A 176 9.45 20.47 -12.74
N ASP A 177 10.04 21.47 -12.08
CA ASP A 177 11.27 22.12 -12.52
C ASP A 177 12.47 21.17 -12.53
N VAL A 178 12.66 20.38 -11.46
CA VAL A 178 13.76 19.42 -11.35
C VAL A 178 13.69 18.36 -12.44
N LEU A 179 12.52 17.74 -12.64
CA LEU A 179 12.32 16.71 -13.65
C LEU A 179 12.50 17.27 -15.06
N LYS A 180 11.96 18.46 -15.34
CA LYS A 180 12.14 19.12 -16.63
C LYS A 180 13.60 19.44 -16.92
N LYS A 181 14.33 19.95 -15.92
CA LYS A 181 15.75 20.25 -16.03
C LYS A 181 16.60 18.99 -16.23
N LEU A 182 16.27 17.92 -15.52
CA LEU A 182 17.00 16.65 -15.57
C LEU A 182 16.77 15.91 -16.90
N THR A 183 15.50 15.74 -17.28
CA THR A 183 15.10 14.83 -18.38
C THR A 183 14.87 15.55 -19.71
N GLY A 184 14.72 16.88 -19.69
CA GLY A 184 14.33 17.67 -20.87
C GLY A 184 12.86 17.49 -21.28
N LYS A 185 12.08 16.69 -20.55
CA LYS A 185 10.68 16.37 -20.87
C LYS A 185 9.71 17.16 -20.00
N PRO A 186 8.48 17.45 -20.49
CA PRO A 186 7.45 18.07 -19.65
C PRO A 186 7.06 17.15 -18.49
N THR A 187 6.57 17.76 -17.41
CA THR A 187 6.04 17.06 -16.24
C THR A 187 4.59 17.46 -16.06
N SER A 188 3.67 16.50 -16.14
CA SER A 188 2.25 16.72 -15.86
C SER A 188 1.96 16.42 -14.40
N VAL A 189 1.22 17.29 -13.74
CA VAL A 189 0.84 17.11 -12.34
C VAL A 189 -0.64 16.82 -12.25
N VAL A 190 -0.94 15.56 -11.94
CA VAL A 190 -2.32 15.08 -11.86
C VAL A 190 -2.72 14.99 -10.39
N LYS A 191 -3.66 15.84 -9.98
CA LYS A 191 -4.14 15.93 -8.59
C LYS A 191 -5.62 15.58 -8.55
N SER A 192 -5.99 14.64 -7.68
CA SER A 192 -7.39 14.42 -7.31
C SER A 192 -7.50 14.29 -5.79
N THR A 193 -8.53 14.89 -5.22
CA THR A 193 -8.89 14.76 -3.80
C THR A 193 -10.03 13.75 -3.59
N GLN A 194 -10.68 13.33 -4.67
CA GLN A 194 -11.84 12.45 -4.60
C GLN A 194 -11.40 11.01 -4.35
N ARG A 195 -11.90 10.44 -3.26
CA ARG A 195 -11.75 9.02 -2.97
C ARG A 195 -12.87 8.23 -3.65
N PRO A 196 -12.58 7.06 -4.25
CA PRO A 196 -13.62 6.18 -4.77
C PRO A 196 -14.62 5.72 -3.70
N VAL A 197 -14.11 5.49 -2.49
CA VAL A 197 -14.93 5.21 -1.31
C VAL A 197 -14.72 6.36 -0.32
N PRO A 198 -15.72 7.24 -0.17
CA PRO A 198 -15.69 8.33 0.81
C PRO A 198 -15.51 7.80 2.24
N LEU A 199 -14.94 8.64 3.11
CA LEU A 199 -14.73 8.30 4.53
C LEU A 199 -15.65 9.12 5.41
N ASP A 200 -16.27 8.45 6.38
CA ASP A 200 -16.95 9.05 7.51
C ASP A 200 -16.03 9.09 8.72
N PHE A 201 -15.94 10.24 9.38
CA PHE A 201 -15.08 10.45 10.54
C PHE A 201 -15.95 10.63 11.78
N GLU A 202 -15.68 9.84 12.82
CA GLU A 202 -16.37 9.90 14.11
C GLU A 202 -15.36 9.96 15.25
N PHE A 203 -15.65 10.79 16.25
CA PHE A 203 -14.99 10.73 17.56
C PHE A 203 -15.93 10.06 18.56
N ARG A 204 -15.40 9.19 19.42
CA ARG A 204 -16.20 8.49 20.44
C ARG A 204 -15.50 8.55 21.79
N ASP A 205 -16.29 8.88 22.81
CA ASP A 205 -15.94 8.89 24.23
C ASP A 205 -16.36 7.61 24.96
N SER A 206 -17.26 6.82 24.36
CA SER A 206 -17.66 5.51 24.85
C SER A 206 -16.46 4.55 24.93
N PRO A 207 -16.37 3.69 25.96
CA PRO A 207 -15.29 2.72 26.10
C PRO A 207 -15.00 1.94 24.82
N LEU A 208 -13.72 1.61 24.60
CA LEU A 208 -13.25 0.99 23.36
C LEU A 208 -14.01 -0.31 23.00
N HIS A 209 -14.26 -1.18 23.99
CA HIS A 209 -14.97 -2.44 23.79
C HIS A 209 -16.44 -2.24 23.37
N GLU A 210 -17.14 -1.25 23.93
CA GLU A 210 -18.50 -0.89 23.52
C GLU A 210 -18.51 -0.31 22.10
N THR A 211 -17.54 0.54 21.79
CA THR A 211 -17.35 1.10 20.45
C THR A 211 -17.19 -0.02 19.42
N ILE A 212 -16.27 -0.95 19.66
CA ILE A 212 -16.02 -2.08 18.76
C ILE A 212 -17.26 -2.94 18.61
N ARG A 213 -17.97 -3.26 19.71
CA ARG A 213 -19.21 -4.03 19.67
C ARG A 213 -20.26 -3.37 18.77
N LYS A 214 -20.44 -2.05 18.89
CA LYS A 214 -21.39 -1.29 18.07
C LYS A 214 -20.99 -1.31 16.59
N VAL A 215 -19.71 -1.07 16.29
CA VAL A 215 -19.19 -1.09 14.91
C VAL A 215 -19.35 -2.47 14.27
N VAL A 216 -19.05 -3.54 15.02
CA VAL A 216 -19.23 -4.92 14.56
C VAL A 216 -20.72 -5.24 14.36
N GLY A 217 -21.59 -4.83 15.28
CA GLY A 217 -23.05 -5.03 15.20
C GLY A 217 -23.71 -4.28 14.04
N GLU A 218 -23.16 -3.12 13.65
CA GLU A 218 -23.56 -2.36 12.45
C GLU A 218 -23.05 -2.98 11.14
N GLY A 219 -22.37 -4.14 11.20
CA GLY A 219 -21.82 -4.81 10.01
C GLY A 219 -20.59 -4.10 9.41
N LYS A 220 -20.00 -3.13 10.11
CA LYS A 220 -18.86 -2.34 9.62
C LYS A 220 -17.51 -3.06 9.79
N THR A 221 -17.47 -4.35 9.45
CA THR A 221 -16.31 -5.26 9.60
C THR A 221 -15.66 -5.62 8.25
N PRO A 222 -14.35 -5.94 8.21
CA PRO A 222 -13.43 -6.00 9.36
C PRO A 222 -13.02 -4.63 9.89
N VAL A 223 -12.83 -4.56 11.21
CA VAL A 223 -12.31 -3.39 11.91
C VAL A 223 -10.80 -3.53 12.08
N TYR A 224 -10.04 -2.59 11.55
CA TYR A 224 -8.64 -2.42 11.88
C TYR A 224 -8.51 -1.56 13.14
N LEU A 225 -8.16 -2.20 14.25
CA LEU A 225 -7.87 -1.55 15.52
C LEU A 225 -6.41 -1.12 15.55
N VAL A 226 -6.18 0.19 15.42
CA VAL A 226 -4.86 0.80 15.29
C VAL A 226 -4.29 1.07 16.67
N ASN A 227 -3.14 0.45 16.93
CA ASN A 227 -2.32 0.65 18.12
C ASN A 227 -0.94 1.17 17.70
N PHE A 228 -0.18 1.77 18.61
CA PHE A 228 1.15 2.34 18.27
C PHE A 228 2.31 1.54 18.83
N THR A 229 2.04 0.56 19.69
CA THR A 229 3.04 -0.39 20.16
C THR A 229 2.57 -1.84 19.97
N GLN A 230 3.54 -2.75 19.86
CA GLN A 230 3.27 -4.18 19.75
C GLN A 230 2.56 -4.72 21.00
N ARG A 231 2.93 -4.19 22.18
CA ARG A 231 2.33 -4.54 23.46
C ARG A 231 0.87 -4.15 23.51
N GLU A 232 0.54 -2.91 23.15
CA GLU A 232 -0.85 -2.42 23.09
C GLU A 232 -1.69 -3.25 22.12
N ALA A 233 -1.17 -3.55 20.92
CA ALA A 233 -1.89 -4.38 19.96
C ALA A 233 -2.24 -5.77 20.52
N ALA A 234 -1.31 -6.39 21.24
CA ALA A 234 -1.53 -7.69 21.87
C ALA A 234 -2.50 -7.60 23.07
N GLU A 235 -2.32 -6.61 23.95
CA GLU A 235 -3.20 -6.37 25.10
C GLU A 235 -4.65 -6.13 24.66
N GLU A 236 -4.87 -5.27 23.66
CA GLU A 236 -6.22 -5.04 23.14
C GLU A 236 -6.83 -6.27 22.48
N ALA A 237 -6.04 -7.05 21.74
CA ALA A 237 -6.52 -8.30 21.17
C ALA A 237 -6.97 -9.29 22.26
N GLN A 238 -6.25 -9.35 23.37
CA GLN A 238 -6.60 -10.18 24.53
C GLN A 238 -7.85 -9.67 25.27
N ASN A 239 -7.95 -8.35 25.50
CA ASN A 239 -9.11 -7.74 26.17
C ASN A 239 -10.42 -8.05 25.42
N LEU A 240 -10.36 -8.02 24.09
CA LEU A 240 -11.49 -8.34 23.21
C LEU A 240 -11.93 -9.81 23.26
N MET A 241 -11.12 -10.72 23.76
CA MET A 241 -11.53 -12.12 23.91
C MET A 241 -12.66 -12.33 24.92
N SER A 242 -12.92 -11.36 25.79
CA SER A 242 -14.03 -11.39 26.75
C SER A 242 -15.42 -11.30 26.10
N MET A 243 -15.49 -10.96 24.80
CA MET A 243 -16.72 -10.74 24.05
C MET A 243 -16.72 -11.51 22.74
N ASP A 244 -17.86 -12.06 22.33
CA ASP A 244 -17.98 -12.74 21.04
C ASP A 244 -18.32 -11.76 19.90
N PHE A 245 -17.43 -11.70 18.90
CA PHE A 245 -17.62 -10.88 17.69
C PHE A 245 -17.94 -11.70 16.44
N ALA A 246 -17.72 -13.02 16.49
CA ALA A 246 -17.98 -13.95 15.41
C ALA A 246 -19.08 -14.96 15.81
N SER A 247 -19.97 -15.25 14.87
CA SER A 247 -21.00 -16.29 14.98
C SER A 247 -20.37 -17.68 15.08
N LYS A 248 -21.17 -18.69 15.46
CA LYS A 248 -20.72 -20.07 15.58
C LYS A 248 -20.24 -20.61 14.23
N GLU A 249 -20.95 -20.26 13.16
CA GLU A 249 -20.67 -20.64 11.78
C GLU A 249 -19.34 -20.03 11.31
N GLU A 250 -19.11 -18.74 11.60
CA GLU A 250 -17.84 -18.06 11.28
C GLU A 250 -16.66 -18.69 12.06
N LYS A 251 -16.84 -18.99 13.34
CA LYS A 251 -15.82 -19.68 14.16
C LYS A 251 -15.48 -21.07 13.60
N GLN A 252 -16.47 -21.79 13.07
CA GLN A 252 -16.26 -23.07 12.38
C GLN A 252 -15.49 -22.88 11.07
N ALA A 253 -15.86 -21.90 10.25
CA ALA A 253 -15.15 -21.58 9.01
C ALA A 253 -13.68 -21.22 9.26
N ILE A 254 -13.40 -20.41 10.28
CA ILE A 254 -12.03 -20.11 10.71
C ILE A 254 -11.32 -21.39 11.14
N SER A 255 -11.95 -22.22 11.97
CA SER A 255 -11.34 -23.46 12.46
C SER A 255 -10.99 -24.42 11.32
N ALA A 256 -11.82 -24.49 10.28
CA ALA A 256 -11.55 -25.26 9.05
C ALA A 256 -10.38 -24.67 8.25
N ALA A 257 -10.31 -23.34 8.11
CA ALA A 257 -9.18 -22.67 7.45
C ALA A 257 -7.84 -22.89 8.18
N LEU A 258 -7.90 -23.14 9.50
CA LEU A 258 -6.73 -23.35 10.35
C LEU A 258 -6.27 -24.82 10.46
N THR A 259 -7.02 -25.80 9.94
CA THR A 259 -6.77 -27.24 10.17
C THR A 259 -5.33 -27.67 9.81
N ASN A 260 -4.77 -27.15 8.72
CA ASN A 260 -3.44 -27.54 8.23
C ASN A 260 -2.31 -26.61 8.72
N VAL A 261 -2.60 -25.70 9.64
CA VAL A 261 -1.62 -24.73 10.16
C VAL A 261 -0.96 -25.28 11.43
N LYS A 262 0.37 -25.38 11.42
CA LYS A 262 1.15 -25.81 12.59
C LYS A 262 1.51 -24.65 13.51
N PHE A 263 0.94 -24.66 14.71
CA PHE A 263 1.21 -23.71 15.80
C PHE A 263 2.21 -24.31 16.81
N SER A 264 3.48 -24.39 16.42
CA SER A 264 4.52 -25.08 17.18
C SER A 264 5.17 -24.27 18.31
N SER A 265 4.98 -22.95 18.37
CA SER A 265 5.59 -22.07 19.39
C SER A 265 4.60 -21.71 20.52
N PRO A 266 5.09 -21.30 21.71
CA PRO A 266 4.23 -20.78 22.78
C PRO A 266 3.30 -19.65 22.30
N TYR A 267 3.87 -18.69 21.56
CA TYR A 267 3.11 -17.62 20.88
C TYR A 267 2.12 -18.14 19.84
N GLY A 268 2.38 -19.30 19.22
CA GLY A 268 1.49 -19.91 18.25
C GLY A 268 0.14 -20.30 18.86
N LYS A 269 0.13 -20.80 20.10
CA LYS A 269 -1.12 -21.16 20.79
C LYS A 269 -1.99 -19.92 21.04
N GLU A 270 -1.37 -18.81 21.42
CA GLU A 270 -2.05 -17.54 21.65
C GLU A 270 -2.64 -16.98 20.34
N VAL A 271 -1.84 -16.93 19.27
CA VAL A 271 -2.31 -16.52 17.93
C VAL A 271 -3.46 -17.41 17.46
N GLN A 272 -3.35 -18.72 17.61
CA GLN A 272 -4.43 -19.65 17.24
C GLN A 272 -5.72 -19.36 18.01
N ARG A 273 -5.60 -19.04 19.30
CA ARG A 273 -6.73 -18.72 20.17
C ARG A 273 -7.44 -17.44 19.72
N LEU A 274 -6.68 -16.38 19.44
CA LEU A 274 -7.22 -15.12 18.90
C LEU A 274 -7.91 -15.34 17.55
N LEU A 275 -7.25 -16.05 16.63
CA LEU A 275 -7.79 -16.29 15.29
C LEU A 275 -9.11 -17.04 15.34
N LYS A 276 -9.21 -18.11 16.13
CA LYS A 276 -10.47 -18.86 16.32
C LYS A 276 -11.62 -18.01 16.87
N HIS A 277 -11.31 -16.86 17.48
CA HIS A 277 -12.27 -15.89 17.98
C HIS A 277 -12.64 -14.81 16.96
N GLY A 278 -12.09 -14.88 15.73
CA GLY A 278 -12.27 -13.87 14.69
C GLY A 278 -11.39 -12.63 14.86
N ILE A 279 -10.35 -12.70 15.71
CA ILE A 279 -9.43 -11.60 16.00
C ILE A 279 -8.05 -11.92 15.42
N GLY A 280 -7.56 -11.07 14.51
CA GLY A 280 -6.18 -11.12 14.02
C GLY A 280 -5.28 -10.18 14.81
N LEU A 281 -4.06 -10.64 15.15
CA LEU A 281 -3.00 -9.78 15.68
C LEU A 281 -1.97 -9.52 14.56
N HIS A 282 -1.60 -8.26 14.32
CA HIS A 282 -0.64 -7.91 13.26
C HIS A 282 0.35 -6.82 13.69
N HIS A 283 1.63 -7.19 13.84
CA HIS A 283 2.72 -6.24 14.08
C HIS A 283 4.07 -6.84 13.68
N ALA A 284 5.09 -5.99 13.54
CA ALA A 284 6.42 -6.40 13.06
C ALA A 284 7.12 -7.47 13.93
N GLY A 285 6.86 -7.49 15.24
CA GLY A 285 7.39 -8.51 16.15
C GLY A 285 6.84 -9.94 15.98
N LEU A 286 5.77 -10.14 15.20
CA LEU A 286 5.26 -11.48 14.92
C LEU A 286 6.13 -12.21 13.88
N LEU A 287 6.24 -13.53 14.05
CA LEU A 287 6.85 -14.39 13.04
C LEU A 287 6.15 -14.20 11.69
N PRO A 288 6.89 -14.09 10.56
CA PRO A 288 6.33 -13.85 9.24
C PRO A 288 5.16 -14.77 8.87
N LYS A 289 5.26 -16.07 9.22
CA LYS A 289 4.21 -17.06 8.96
C LYS A 289 2.85 -16.71 9.58
N TYR A 290 2.82 -16.03 10.72
CA TYR A 290 1.57 -15.67 11.40
C TYR A 290 0.98 -14.37 10.85
N ARG A 291 1.83 -13.41 10.44
CA ARG A 291 1.37 -12.21 9.71
C ARG A 291 0.67 -12.60 8.41
N LEU A 292 1.32 -13.45 7.61
CA LEU A 292 0.75 -13.97 6.35
C LEU A 292 -0.56 -14.73 6.57
N LEU A 293 -0.67 -15.47 7.69
CA LEU A 293 -1.89 -16.17 8.03
C LEU A 293 -3.05 -15.21 8.35
N VAL A 294 -2.79 -14.16 9.13
CA VAL A 294 -3.78 -13.12 9.47
C VAL A 294 -4.23 -12.40 8.20
N GLU A 295 -3.30 -12.02 7.33
CA GLU A 295 -3.57 -11.37 6.04
C GLU A 295 -4.46 -12.26 5.15
N LYS A 296 -4.11 -13.55 5.02
CA LYS A 296 -4.91 -14.52 4.27
C LYS A 296 -6.33 -14.67 4.82
N LEU A 297 -6.49 -14.81 6.13
CA LEU A 297 -7.80 -14.97 6.75
C LEU A 297 -8.65 -13.69 6.63
N ALA A 298 -8.02 -12.51 6.73
CA ALA A 298 -8.68 -11.24 6.49
C ALA A 298 -9.15 -11.09 5.04
N GLN A 299 -8.32 -11.47 4.06
CA GLN A 299 -8.70 -11.49 2.63
C GLN A 299 -9.87 -12.43 2.35
N GLN A 300 -9.96 -13.54 3.08
CA GLN A 300 -11.10 -14.48 3.02
C GLN A 300 -12.35 -13.97 3.75
N GLY A 301 -12.30 -12.79 4.37
CA GLY A 301 -13.42 -12.23 5.14
C GLY A 301 -13.69 -12.95 6.47
N LEU A 302 -12.76 -13.77 6.95
CA LEU A 302 -12.94 -14.62 8.13
C LEU A 302 -12.64 -13.89 9.45
N LEU A 303 -11.96 -12.75 9.41
CA LEU A 303 -11.64 -11.97 10.60
C LEU A 303 -12.60 -10.79 10.73
N LYS A 304 -13.10 -10.55 11.95
CA LYS A 304 -13.95 -9.39 12.27
C LYS A 304 -13.14 -8.20 12.75
N ILE A 305 -12.05 -8.48 13.45
CA ILE A 305 -11.18 -7.46 14.05
C ILE A 305 -9.74 -7.84 13.73
N ILE A 306 -8.95 -6.83 13.36
CA ILE A 306 -7.51 -6.95 13.19
C ILE A 306 -6.89 -5.91 14.13
N SER A 307 -6.36 -6.37 15.26
CA SER A 307 -5.58 -5.52 16.17
C SER A 307 -4.16 -5.46 15.68
N GLY A 308 -3.66 -4.27 15.35
CA GLY A 308 -2.32 -4.15 14.81
C GLY A 308 -1.67 -2.80 15.00
N THR A 309 -0.36 -2.77 14.80
CA THR A 309 0.40 -1.51 14.79
C THR A 309 0.15 -0.72 13.51
N ASP A 310 0.36 0.59 13.55
CA ASP A 310 0.31 1.51 12.40
C ASP A 310 1.05 1.00 11.13
N THR A 311 2.05 0.13 11.29
CA THR A 311 2.75 -0.54 10.18
C THR A 311 1.84 -1.34 9.23
N LEU A 312 0.68 -1.82 9.69
CA LEU A 312 -0.30 -2.46 8.80
C LEU A 312 -0.84 -1.44 7.78
N GLY A 313 -0.95 -0.17 8.17
CA GLY A 313 -1.33 0.93 7.29
C GLY A 313 -0.35 1.20 6.14
N VAL A 314 0.90 0.72 6.23
CA VAL A 314 2.01 1.13 5.35
C VAL A 314 2.48 0.01 4.39
N GLY A 315 1.86 -1.18 4.36
CA GLY A 315 2.58 -2.30 3.74
C GLY A 315 1.84 -3.50 3.18
N VAL A 316 0.52 -3.63 3.37
CA VAL A 316 -0.19 -4.84 2.94
C VAL A 316 -1.61 -4.52 2.45
N ASN A 317 -2.01 -5.13 1.34
CA ASN A 317 -3.40 -5.13 0.88
C ASN A 317 -4.31 -6.06 1.71
N VAL A 318 -4.70 -5.59 2.90
CA VAL A 318 -5.73 -6.21 3.74
C VAL A 318 -7.05 -5.46 3.54
N PRO A 319 -8.17 -6.12 3.19
CA PRO A 319 -9.45 -5.46 3.03
C PRO A 319 -9.95 -4.96 4.38
N ILE A 320 -10.12 -3.64 4.54
CA ILE A 320 -10.52 -3.01 5.80
C ILE A 320 -11.78 -2.17 5.57
N ARG A 321 -12.85 -2.46 6.31
CA ARG A 321 -14.10 -1.69 6.26
C ARG A 321 -14.04 -0.44 7.12
N SER A 322 -13.47 -0.59 8.31
CA SER A 322 -13.40 0.45 9.33
C SER A 322 -12.03 0.51 9.96
N VAL A 323 -11.54 1.71 10.19
CA VAL A 323 -10.31 1.99 10.93
C VAL A 323 -10.70 2.61 12.26
N LEU A 324 -10.19 2.06 13.36
CA LEU A 324 -10.45 2.54 14.71
C LEU A 324 -9.11 2.85 15.38
N PHE A 325 -8.85 4.14 15.62
CA PHE A 325 -7.69 4.61 16.38
C PHE A 325 -7.96 4.51 17.87
N THR A 326 -7.16 3.73 18.60
CA THR A 326 -7.24 3.69 20.08
C THR A 326 -6.77 4.99 20.72
N LYS A 327 -5.95 5.76 20.01
CA LYS A 327 -5.51 7.11 20.36
C LYS A 327 -5.02 7.85 19.12
N LEU A 328 -4.86 9.16 19.23
CA LEU A 328 -4.32 10.01 18.15
C LEU A 328 -2.90 10.52 18.46
N CYS A 329 -2.21 9.88 19.39
CA CYS A 329 -0.85 10.22 19.77
C CYS A 329 0.08 9.00 19.72
N LYS A 330 1.33 9.25 19.33
CA LYS A 330 2.38 8.24 19.18
C LYS A 330 3.64 8.70 19.89
N PHE A 331 4.31 7.77 20.55
CA PHE A 331 5.64 8.01 21.12
C PHE A 331 6.70 7.91 20.02
N ASP A 332 7.49 8.97 19.82
CA ASP A 332 8.53 9.03 18.79
C ASP A 332 9.92 8.55 19.27
N GLY A 333 10.00 8.01 20.49
CA GLY A 333 11.27 7.67 21.16
C GLY A 333 11.68 8.71 22.20
N SER A 334 11.13 9.92 22.15
CA SER A 334 11.43 11.01 23.08
C SER A 334 10.19 11.53 23.81
N LYS A 335 9.11 11.81 23.09
CA LYS A 335 7.86 12.34 23.63
C LYS A 335 6.66 11.74 22.91
N SER A 336 5.52 11.79 23.59
CA SER A 336 4.24 11.53 22.94
C SER A 336 3.87 12.76 22.11
N THR A 337 3.67 12.56 20.81
CA THR A 337 3.25 13.61 19.87
C THR A 337 1.94 13.22 19.21
N ILE A 338 1.15 14.22 18.84
CA ILE A 338 -0.04 14.00 18.02
C ILE A 338 0.40 13.41 16.69
N LEU A 339 -0.37 12.45 16.17
CA LEU A 339 -0.13 11.86 14.87
C LEU A 339 0.01 12.95 13.80
N SER A 340 0.99 12.78 12.92
CA SER A 340 1.12 13.65 11.77
C SER A 340 -0.10 13.48 10.86
N VAL A 341 -0.48 14.55 10.16
CA VAL A 341 -1.55 14.53 9.15
C VAL A 341 -1.31 13.43 8.12
N ARG A 342 -0.03 13.21 7.77
CA ARG A 342 0.41 12.16 6.86
C ARG A 342 0.07 10.77 7.38
N ASP A 343 0.53 10.43 8.59
CA ASP A 343 0.30 9.10 9.18
C ASP A 343 -1.19 8.85 9.37
N PHE A 344 -1.93 9.86 9.82
CA PHE A 344 -3.37 9.78 9.96
C PHE A 344 -4.05 9.44 8.62
N HIS A 345 -3.73 10.15 7.54
CA HIS A 345 -4.31 9.88 6.22
C HIS A 345 -3.88 8.53 5.62
N GLN A 346 -2.64 8.09 5.87
CA GLN A 346 -2.19 6.76 5.42
C GLN A 346 -2.99 5.64 6.09
N ILE A 347 -3.16 5.72 7.41
CA ILE A 347 -3.85 4.70 8.20
C ILE A 347 -5.35 4.75 7.93
N SER A 348 -5.99 5.93 8.09
CA SER A 348 -7.43 6.10 7.83
C SER A 348 -7.81 5.82 6.39
N GLY A 349 -6.90 6.08 5.44
CA GLY A 349 -7.07 5.80 4.03
C GLY A 349 -7.23 4.33 3.67
N ARG A 350 -7.01 3.41 4.62
CA ARG A 350 -7.29 1.97 4.47
C ARG A 350 -8.77 1.62 4.68
N ALA A 351 -9.55 2.50 5.29
CA ALA A 351 -10.98 2.27 5.46
C ALA A 351 -11.71 2.34 4.11
N GLY A 352 -12.69 1.44 3.94
CA GLY A 352 -13.54 1.37 2.76
C GLY A 352 -12.93 0.53 1.66
N ARG A 353 -13.65 -0.51 1.25
CA ARG A 353 -13.25 -1.46 0.20
C ARG A 353 -14.01 -1.14 -1.08
N LYS A 354 -13.28 -0.79 -2.14
CA LYS A 354 -13.88 -0.55 -3.47
C LYS A 354 -14.66 -1.80 -3.91
N GLY A 355 -15.89 -1.59 -4.38
CA GLY A 355 -16.78 -2.66 -4.87
C GLY A 355 -17.52 -3.44 -3.77
N PHE A 356 -17.26 -3.17 -2.49
CA PHE A 356 -17.97 -3.80 -1.37
C PHE A 356 -18.64 -2.78 -0.44
N ASP A 357 -18.07 -1.59 -0.31
CA ASP A 357 -18.53 -0.58 0.64
C ASP A 357 -18.84 0.75 -0.05
N ASP A 358 -19.99 1.34 0.27
CA ASP A 358 -20.35 2.68 -0.21
C ASP A 358 -19.55 3.78 0.49
N ARG A 359 -19.18 3.56 1.76
CA ARG A 359 -18.42 4.48 2.60
C ARG A 359 -17.50 3.70 3.55
N GLY A 360 -16.31 4.21 3.84
CA GLY A 360 -15.41 3.70 4.88
C GLY A 360 -15.61 4.44 6.20
N SER A 361 -15.44 3.77 7.33
CA SER A 361 -15.60 4.40 8.65
C SER A 361 -14.25 4.59 9.32
N VAL A 362 -13.99 5.80 9.81
CA VAL A 362 -12.79 6.17 10.56
C VAL A 362 -13.22 6.69 11.91
N ILE A 363 -12.85 5.95 12.96
CA ILE A 363 -13.28 6.23 14.32
C ILE A 363 -12.04 6.51 15.16
N ALA A 364 -12.05 7.58 15.94
CA ALA A 364 -11.01 7.87 16.92
C ALA A 364 -11.59 7.85 18.33
N GLN A 365 -10.93 7.10 19.23
CA GLN A 365 -11.19 7.20 20.65
C GLN A 365 -10.69 8.55 21.18
N VAL A 366 -11.49 9.15 22.06
CA VAL A 366 -11.07 10.33 22.82
C VAL A 366 -9.92 9.91 23.74
N PRO A 367 -8.83 10.70 23.81
CA PRO A 367 -7.73 10.41 24.74
C PRO A 367 -8.24 10.32 26.18
N GLU A 368 -7.70 9.37 26.96
CA GLU A 368 -7.79 9.47 28.41
C GLU A 368 -7.04 10.76 28.84
N HIS A 369 -7.70 11.55 29.70
CA HIS A 369 -7.40 12.94 30.06
C HIS A 369 -5.93 13.37 30.11
#